data_AF-A0A3B4E1K0-F1
#
_entry.id   AF-A0A3B4E1K0-F1
#
_cell.length_a   1.000
_cell.length_b   1.000
_cell.length_c   1.000
_cell.angle_alpha   90.00
_cell.angle_beta   90.00
_cell.angle_gamma   90.00
#
_symmetry.space_group_name_H-M   'P 1'
#
loop_
_entity.id
_entity.type
_entity.pdbx_description
1 polymer ?
#
loop_
_entity_poly.entity_id
_entity_poly.type
_entity_poly.pdbx_seq_one_letter_code
_entity_poly.pdbx_strand_id
1 'polypeptide(L)'
;GVPDHLQKWQFYLSRNCSSYPYIPYVNSDSSPTTPPTAQPEKPILLLWVWPENYRWDFSDCKTFYNIDGCHLTDDRSLYNQADAVLIYHRDIKWDLSNLPPSPRPPFQRWIWLHAESPTNNKRIPGLENLFNLTLSYRRNADISVRNLLTISKTPNKKFELPKKDKLVCWFVSNIDPSTGTGTRMKYYEELSEHIKVNVGWIACRFYLSFENSIHKDYITEERLPNASVLAQYLLQLDKDDEAYRRYFAWGKHVSATPHLVIVNQECRCFRTE
;
A
#
# COMPACT_ATOMS: atom_id res chain seq x y z
N GLY A 1 0.40 -0.57 31.64
CA GLY A 1 -0.98 -0.59 31.14
C GLY A 1 -1.17 0.60 30.25
N VAL A 2 -1.54 0.39 28.99
CA VAL A 2 -1.70 1.45 28.00
C VAL A 2 -3.14 2.01 28.11
N PRO A 3 -3.35 3.34 28.16
CA PRO A 3 -4.68 3.95 28.27
C PRO A 3 -5.63 3.67 27.10
N ASP A 4 -6.93 3.53 27.38
CA ASP A 4 -8.01 3.14 26.44
C ASP A 4 -8.21 4.03 25.20
N HIS A 5 -7.67 5.25 25.16
CA HIS A 5 -7.76 6.12 23.97
C HIS A 5 -6.74 5.78 22.88
N LEU A 6 -5.81 4.85 23.14
CA LEU A 6 -4.77 4.40 22.19
C LEU A 6 -5.14 3.11 21.43
N GLN A 7 -6.36 2.57 21.60
CA GLN A 7 -6.84 1.39 20.88
C GLN A 7 -7.41 1.66 19.46
N LYS A 8 -7.46 2.91 19.01
CA LYS A 8 -8.10 3.33 17.74
C LYS A 8 -7.23 3.26 16.48
N TRP A 9 -6.20 2.40 16.43
CA TRP A 9 -5.34 2.25 15.25
C TRP A 9 -4.85 0.81 15.01
N GLN A 10 -5.62 -0.19 15.47
CA GLN A 10 -5.30 -1.60 15.22
C GLN A 10 -6.09 -2.12 14.00
N PHE A 11 -5.42 -2.17 12.85
CA PHE A 11 -5.93 -2.89 11.69
C PHE A 11 -6.07 -4.39 11.96
N TYR A 12 -7.29 -4.86 12.23
CA TYR A 12 -7.68 -6.25 12.04
C TYR A 12 -9.09 -6.40 11.44
N LEU A 13 -9.10 -7.07 10.28
CA LEU A 13 -10.14 -7.96 9.75
C LEU A 13 -11.61 -7.50 9.83
N SER A 14 -12.16 -6.93 8.76
CA SER A 14 -13.58 -7.15 8.47
C SER A 14 -13.76 -8.48 7.72
N ARG A 15 -13.75 -9.58 8.49
CA ARG A 15 -14.49 -10.77 8.11
C ARG A 15 -15.98 -10.45 8.16
N ASN A 16 -16.68 -10.87 7.11
CA ASN A 16 -18.11 -11.18 7.03
C ASN A 16 -19.11 -10.05 7.36
N CYS A 17 -19.66 -9.45 6.31
CA CYS A 17 -21.10 -9.17 6.31
C CYS A 17 -21.77 -10.21 5.41
N SER A 18 -22.10 -11.36 6.01
CA SER A 18 -23.09 -12.28 5.46
C SER A 18 -24.47 -11.72 5.73
N SER A 19 -25.26 -11.58 4.66
CA SER A 19 -26.70 -11.34 4.67
C SER A 19 -27.45 -12.40 5.48
N TYR A 20 -28.37 -12.00 6.37
CA TYR A 20 -29.60 -12.72 6.74
C TYR A 20 -30.54 -11.82 7.57
N PRO A 21 -31.85 -12.13 7.70
CA PRO A 21 -32.91 -11.16 7.44
C PRO A 21 -33.62 -10.69 8.71
N TYR A 22 -34.25 -9.53 8.56
CA TYR A 22 -35.06 -8.85 9.56
C TYR A 22 -36.36 -9.61 9.86
N ILE A 23 -36.69 -9.79 11.14
CA ILE A 23 -38.04 -10.12 11.62
C ILE A 23 -38.49 -8.95 12.52
N PRO A 24 -39.70 -8.37 12.30
CA PRO A 24 -40.16 -7.23 13.07
C PRO A 24 -40.76 -7.66 14.40
N TYR A 25 -40.45 -6.91 15.46
CA TYR A 25 -41.30 -6.83 16.65
C TYR A 25 -41.94 -5.43 16.69
N VAL A 26 -43.27 -5.40 16.74
CA VAL A 26 -44.10 -4.21 16.88
C VAL A 26 -44.47 -4.05 18.35
N ASN A 27 -44.28 -2.83 18.89
CA ASN A 27 -45.20 -2.07 19.75
C ASN A 27 -44.44 -0.85 20.32
N SER A 28 -44.75 0.35 19.85
CA SER A 28 -45.66 1.34 20.47
C SER A 28 -45.13 1.88 21.81
N ASP A 29 -44.53 3.07 21.83
CA ASP A 29 -45.27 4.32 22.01
C ASP A 29 -44.37 5.55 22.14
N SER A 30 -44.91 6.68 21.69
CA SER A 30 -44.62 8.09 22.00
C SER A 30 -43.17 8.57 22.14
N SER A 31 -42.75 9.27 21.10
CA SER A 31 -41.65 10.23 21.02
C SER A 31 -41.63 11.31 22.11
N PRO A 32 -40.43 11.75 22.50
CA PRO A 32 -40.08 13.17 22.53
C PRO A 32 -39.15 13.50 21.34
N THR A 33 -39.48 14.55 20.61
CA THR A 33 -38.73 15.01 19.43
C THR A 33 -37.33 15.49 19.81
N THR A 34 -36.34 14.61 19.70
CA THR A 34 -34.92 14.99 19.69
C THR A 34 -34.65 15.81 18.42
N PRO A 35 -33.92 16.95 18.49
CA PRO A 35 -33.45 17.62 17.28
C PRO A 35 -32.67 16.62 16.41
N PRO A 36 -32.66 16.76 15.08
CA PRO A 36 -31.88 15.89 14.22
C PRO A 36 -30.42 16.01 14.66
N THR A 37 -29.87 14.93 15.20
CA THR A 37 -28.47 14.84 15.60
C THR A 37 -27.65 15.23 14.38
N ALA A 38 -26.97 16.38 14.43
CA ALA A 38 -26.05 16.77 13.38
C ALA A 38 -25.07 15.61 13.18
N GLN A 39 -24.97 15.09 11.95
CA GLN A 39 -23.96 14.11 11.60
C GLN A 39 -22.61 14.70 12.04
N PRO A 40 -21.77 13.96 12.80
CA PRO A 40 -20.48 14.48 13.20
C PRO A 40 -19.72 14.94 11.95
N GLU A 41 -19.17 16.16 11.98
CA GLU A 41 -18.38 16.68 10.87
C GLU A 41 -17.23 15.72 10.57
N LYS A 42 -17.04 15.41 9.28
CA LYS A 42 -15.98 14.49 8.86
C LYS A 42 -14.62 15.15 9.12
N PRO A 43 -13.65 14.42 9.70
CA PRO A 43 -12.30 14.93 9.86
C PRO A 43 -11.70 15.35 8.51
N ILE A 44 -10.95 16.44 8.52
CA ILE A 44 -10.31 17.02 7.33
C ILE A 44 -8.87 16.48 7.23
N LEU A 45 -8.59 15.78 6.14
CA LEU A 45 -7.24 15.37 5.76
C LEU A 45 -6.75 16.25 4.62
N LEU A 46 -5.77 17.10 4.90
CA LEU A 46 -5.19 18.02 3.92
C LEU A 46 -3.96 17.39 3.26
N LEU A 47 -4.00 17.20 1.95
CA LEU A 47 -2.83 16.86 1.15
C LEU A 47 -2.01 18.14 0.90
N TRP A 48 -0.85 18.25 1.54
CA TRP A 48 -0.04 19.46 1.43
C TRP A 48 0.72 19.54 0.12
N VAL A 49 1.31 18.42 -0.31
CA VAL A 49 2.07 18.34 -1.57
C VAL A 49 1.61 17.12 -2.35
N TRP A 50 1.21 17.34 -3.59
CA TRP A 50 0.84 16.28 -4.52
C TRP A 50 2.04 15.41 -4.84
N PRO A 51 1.97 14.08 -4.68
CA PRO A 51 3.07 13.18 -5.01
C PRO A 51 3.41 13.23 -6.50
N GLU A 52 4.65 13.59 -6.83
CA GLU A 52 5.22 13.48 -8.18
C GLU A 52 4.41 14.22 -9.27
N ASN A 53 3.75 15.33 -8.88
CA ASN A 53 2.82 16.10 -9.71
C ASN A 53 1.60 15.32 -10.23
N TYR A 54 1.32 14.15 -9.67
CA TYR A 54 0.15 13.37 -10.02
C TYR A 54 -1.07 13.85 -9.25
N ARG A 55 -2.17 14.12 -9.95
CA ARG A 55 -3.45 14.57 -9.37
C ARG A 55 -4.57 13.60 -9.73
N TRP A 56 -5.47 13.37 -8.78
CA TRP A 56 -6.67 12.58 -8.97
C TRP A 56 -7.87 13.27 -8.31
N ASP A 57 -9.06 12.83 -8.68
CA ASP A 57 -10.31 13.33 -8.09
C ASP A 57 -10.49 12.70 -6.70
N PHE A 58 -10.63 13.51 -5.65
CA PHE A 58 -10.85 13.00 -4.29
C PHE A 58 -12.17 12.24 -4.15
N SER A 59 -13.13 12.42 -5.06
CA SER A 59 -14.35 11.63 -5.11
C SER A 59 -14.12 10.17 -5.53
N ASP A 60 -12.98 9.83 -6.15
CA ASP A 60 -12.59 8.46 -6.52
C ASP A 60 -12.68 7.51 -5.32
N CYS A 61 -12.36 8.01 -4.12
CA CYS A 61 -12.39 7.24 -2.89
C CYS A 61 -13.80 6.75 -2.55
N LYS A 62 -14.78 7.64 -2.68
CA LYS A 62 -16.19 7.27 -2.52
C LYS A 62 -16.63 6.37 -3.66
N THR A 63 -16.34 6.76 -4.90
CA THR A 63 -16.86 6.13 -6.12
C THR A 63 -16.37 4.69 -6.30
N PHE A 64 -15.06 4.45 -6.17
CA PHE A 64 -14.46 3.15 -6.49
C PHE A 64 -14.26 2.26 -5.26
N TYR A 65 -14.13 2.84 -4.07
CA TYR A 65 -13.74 2.11 -2.87
C TYR A 65 -14.73 2.25 -1.70
N ASN A 66 -15.83 3.00 -1.90
CA ASN A 66 -16.83 3.33 -0.89
C ASN A 66 -16.21 3.88 0.40
N ILE A 67 -15.29 4.83 0.24
CA ILE A 67 -14.56 5.50 1.32
C ILE A 67 -15.08 6.90 1.49
N ASP A 68 -15.52 7.20 2.70
CA ASP A 68 -16.21 8.45 3.00
C ASP A 68 -16.03 8.92 4.44
N GLY A 69 -15.05 8.35 5.15
CA GLY A 69 -14.83 8.63 6.57
C GLY A 69 -14.24 10.02 6.83
N CYS A 70 -13.55 10.60 5.84
CA CYS A 70 -12.90 11.90 5.95
C CYS A 70 -13.17 12.77 4.73
N HIS A 71 -13.01 14.08 4.90
CA HIS A 71 -12.91 15.03 3.82
C HIS A 71 -11.44 15.17 3.40
N LEU A 72 -11.07 14.52 2.29
CA LEU A 72 -9.75 14.68 1.67
C LEU A 72 -9.76 15.90 0.74
N THR A 73 -8.78 16.79 0.90
CA THR A 73 -8.70 18.06 0.17
C THR A 73 -7.25 18.50 -0.02
N ASP A 74 -6.96 19.33 -1.01
CA ASP A 74 -5.70 20.05 -1.20
C ASP A 74 -5.85 21.58 -1.01
N ASP A 75 -7.02 22.03 -0.54
CA ASP A 75 -7.28 23.44 -0.24
C ASP A 75 -6.54 23.87 1.02
N ARG A 76 -5.44 24.60 0.80
CA ARG A 76 -4.57 25.12 1.87
C ARG A 76 -5.27 26.14 2.77
N SER A 77 -6.39 26.74 2.34
CA SER A 77 -7.18 27.64 3.19
C SER A 77 -7.72 26.93 4.44
N LEU A 78 -7.89 25.60 4.36
CA LEU A 78 -8.35 24.75 5.44
C LEU A 78 -7.24 24.31 6.39
N TYR A 79 -5.99 24.75 6.20
CA TYR A 79 -4.85 24.34 7.03
C TYR A 79 -5.11 24.49 8.54
N ASN A 80 -5.70 25.60 8.99
CA ASN A 80 -5.96 25.82 10.42
C ASN A 80 -7.13 25.01 10.99
N GLN A 81 -7.90 24.35 10.11
CA GLN A 81 -9.05 23.51 10.46
C GLN A 81 -8.76 22.02 10.25
N ALA A 82 -7.73 21.70 9.46
CA ALA A 82 -7.39 20.32 9.13
C ALA A 82 -6.92 19.53 10.37
N ASP A 83 -7.58 18.40 10.63
CA ASP A 83 -7.21 17.45 11.69
C ASP A 83 -5.85 16.80 11.41
N ALA A 84 -5.57 16.54 10.14
CA ALA A 84 -4.30 15.98 9.71
C ALA A 84 -3.80 16.59 8.40
N VAL A 85 -2.48 16.69 8.28
CA VAL A 85 -1.80 17.19 7.09
C VAL A 85 -0.84 16.12 6.58
N LEU A 86 -1.09 15.65 5.37
CA LEU A 86 -0.29 14.66 4.69
C LEU A 86 0.80 15.33 3.86
N ILE A 87 2.06 14.98 4.10
CA ILE A 87 3.20 15.62 3.44
C ILE A 87 4.04 14.54 2.77
N TYR A 88 4.07 14.58 1.43
CA TYR A 88 4.89 13.67 0.65
C TYR A 88 6.36 14.06 0.70
N HIS A 89 7.22 13.14 1.13
CA HIS A 89 8.62 13.48 1.41
C HIS A 89 9.41 13.96 0.19
N ARG A 90 9.26 13.31 -0.97
CA ARG A 90 10.13 13.58 -2.14
C ARG A 90 9.96 14.99 -2.69
N ASP A 91 8.79 15.59 -2.49
CA ASP A 91 8.50 16.94 -2.93
C ASP A 91 8.72 18.01 -1.84
N ILE A 92 9.26 17.64 -0.66
CA ILE A 92 9.75 18.62 0.32
C ILE A 92 11.03 19.26 -0.22
N LYS A 93 11.08 20.59 -0.23
CA LYS A 93 12.29 21.32 -0.61
C LYS A 93 13.35 21.23 0.48
N TRP A 94 14.61 21.21 0.07
CA TRP A 94 15.77 21.15 0.99
C TRP A 94 15.88 22.35 1.94
N ASP A 95 15.36 23.50 1.53
CA ASP A 95 15.29 24.72 2.35
C ASP A 95 14.04 24.77 3.24
N LEU A 96 13.20 23.72 3.20
CA LEU A 96 11.94 23.58 3.94
C LEU A 96 10.89 24.66 3.60
N SER A 97 11.13 25.49 2.58
CA SER A 97 10.31 26.66 2.26
C SER A 97 8.88 26.31 1.84
N ASN A 98 8.63 25.06 1.45
CA ASN A 98 7.33 24.58 1.04
C ASN A 98 6.60 23.75 2.10
N LEU A 99 7.10 23.67 3.34
CA LEU A 99 6.37 23.04 4.45
C LEU A 99 5.17 23.90 4.90
N PRO A 100 4.18 23.31 5.60
CA PRO A 100 3.10 24.09 6.17
C PRO A 100 3.59 25.11 7.21
N PRO A 101 2.92 26.27 7.30
CA PRO A 101 3.38 27.36 8.14
C PRO A 101 3.30 26.99 9.63
N SER A 102 4.22 27.54 10.42
CA SER A 102 4.20 27.46 11.88
C SER A 102 3.73 28.78 12.50
N PRO A 103 3.09 28.78 13.71
CA PRO A 103 2.80 27.61 14.54
C PRO A 103 1.60 26.80 14.03
N ARG A 104 1.69 25.47 14.13
CA ARG A 104 0.58 24.57 13.80
C ARG A 104 -0.46 24.52 14.93
N PRO A 105 -1.76 24.31 14.61
CA PRO A 105 -2.77 24.07 15.64
C PRO A 105 -2.41 22.86 16.54
N PRO A 106 -2.64 22.91 17.87
CA PRO A 106 -2.24 21.83 18.78
C PRO A 106 -2.89 20.47 18.51
N PHE A 107 -4.09 20.46 17.92
CA PHE A 107 -4.81 19.23 17.58
C PHE A 107 -4.32 18.59 16.29
N GLN A 108 -3.68 19.36 15.40
CA GLN A 108 -3.33 18.93 14.06
C GLN A 108 -2.17 17.94 14.05
N ARG A 109 -2.36 16.81 13.35
CA ARG A 109 -1.33 15.78 13.15
C ARG A 109 -0.64 15.96 11.80
N TRP A 110 0.68 16.07 11.78
CA TRP A 110 1.44 15.96 10.52
C TRP A 110 1.80 14.50 10.27
N ILE A 111 1.47 14.02 9.08
CA ILE A 111 1.72 12.65 8.62
C ILE A 111 2.82 12.69 7.57
N TRP A 112 3.94 12.05 7.88
CA TRP A 112 5.05 11.87 6.95
C TRP A 112 4.74 10.73 5.98
N LEU A 113 4.56 11.04 4.70
CA LEU A 113 4.23 10.05 3.67
C LEU A 113 5.45 9.72 2.82
N HIS A 114 5.81 8.44 2.77
CA HIS A 114 6.82 7.92 1.85
C HIS A 114 6.84 6.38 1.75
N ALA A 115 6.91 5.81 0.53
CA ALA A 115 6.90 4.36 0.32
C ALA A 115 8.20 3.77 -0.27
N GLU A 116 9.15 4.58 -0.75
CA GLU A 116 10.43 4.07 -1.29
C GLU A 116 11.44 3.76 -0.17
N SER A 117 12.56 3.14 -0.55
CA SER A 117 13.65 2.83 0.37
C SER A 117 14.47 4.07 0.79
N PRO A 118 15.20 4.01 1.93
CA PRO A 118 16.15 5.04 2.33
C PRO A 118 17.25 5.35 1.30
N THR A 119 17.68 4.38 0.48
CA THR A 119 18.64 4.64 -0.61
C THR A 119 18.09 5.64 -1.61
N ASN A 120 16.80 5.54 -1.89
CA ASN A 120 16.11 6.37 -2.87
C ASN A 120 15.36 7.54 -2.23
N ASN A 121 15.52 7.74 -0.92
CA ASN A 121 14.82 8.78 -0.18
C ASN A 121 15.73 9.44 0.85
N LYS A 122 16.48 10.43 0.37
CA LYS A 122 17.52 11.11 1.13
C LYS A 122 16.93 11.85 2.32
N ARG A 123 17.58 11.74 3.48
CA ARG A 123 17.21 12.52 4.66
C ARG A 123 17.40 14.02 4.39
N ILE A 124 16.32 14.79 4.57
CA ILE A 124 16.35 16.25 4.51
C ILE A 124 16.61 16.79 5.92
N PRO A 125 17.69 17.56 6.15
CA PRO A 125 17.97 18.19 7.44
C PRO A 125 16.83 19.12 7.88
N GLY A 126 16.55 19.15 9.18
CA GLY A 126 15.52 19.98 9.78
C GLY A 126 14.13 19.34 9.84
N LEU A 127 13.94 18.14 9.26
CA LEU A 127 12.71 17.37 9.41
C LEU A 127 12.62 16.58 10.72
N GLU A 128 13.69 16.58 11.52
CA GLU A 128 13.74 15.88 12.80
C GLU A 128 12.60 16.35 13.72
N ASN A 129 11.83 15.40 14.25
CA ASN A 129 10.75 15.64 15.22
C ASN A 129 9.59 16.55 14.73
N LEU A 130 9.48 16.83 13.42
CA LEU A 130 8.36 17.63 12.89
C LEU A 130 7.06 16.83 12.77
N PHE A 131 7.15 15.54 12.47
CA PHE A 131 6.01 14.68 12.15
C PHE A 131 5.49 13.93 13.37
N ASN A 132 4.16 13.75 13.44
CA ASN A 132 3.53 12.97 14.50
C ASN A 132 3.36 11.50 14.13
N LEU A 133 3.10 11.22 12.85
CA LEU A 133 2.79 9.90 12.33
C LEU A 133 3.61 9.62 11.08
N THR A 134 3.92 8.35 10.86
CA THR A 134 4.63 7.82 9.71
C THR A 134 3.70 6.96 8.86
N LEU A 135 3.62 7.27 7.57
CA LEU A 135 2.91 6.50 6.55
C LEU A 135 3.95 5.95 5.56
N SER A 136 4.34 4.68 5.74
CA SER A 136 5.42 4.09 4.93
C SER A 136 5.35 2.57 4.77
N TYR A 137 6.23 2.01 3.92
CA TYR A 137 6.33 0.57 3.70
C TYR A 137 6.76 -0.22 4.95
N ARG A 138 7.37 0.44 5.94
CA ARG A 138 7.90 -0.19 7.15
C ARG A 138 6.80 -0.87 7.96
N ARG A 139 7.11 -2.03 8.55
CA ARG A 139 6.13 -2.76 9.39
C ARG A 139 5.84 -2.05 10.71
N ASN A 140 6.79 -1.23 11.17
CA ASN A 140 6.69 -0.47 12.40
C ASN A 140 6.31 1.00 12.18
N ALA A 141 5.80 1.35 10.99
CA ALA A 141 5.21 2.66 10.75
C ALA A 141 3.86 2.75 11.47
N ASP A 142 3.44 3.97 11.83
CA ASP A 142 2.13 4.22 12.44
C ASP A 142 1.00 3.80 11.49
N ILE A 143 1.22 4.03 10.19
CA ILE A 143 0.33 3.61 9.10
C ILE A 143 1.17 2.87 8.06
N SER A 144 0.95 1.56 7.91
CA SER A 144 1.75 0.72 7.01
C SER A 144 1.16 0.69 5.60
N VAL A 145 1.97 1.05 4.62
CA VAL A 145 1.64 1.02 3.19
C VAL A 145 1.92 -0.39 2.67
N ARG A 146 0.96 -1.31 2.83
CA ARG A 146 1.06 -2.71 2.35
C ARG A 146 -0.25 -3.25 1.82
N ASN A 147 -0.19 -4.04 0.75
CA ASN A 147 -1.36 -4.79 0.28
C ASN A 147 -1.84 -5.74 1.38
N LEU A 148 -3.14 -5.70 1.65
CA LEU A 148 -3.78 -6.57 2.62
C LEU A 148 -4.06 -7.92 1.95
N LEU A 149 -3.42 -8.97 2.44
CA LEU A 149 -3.68 -10.33 2.00
C LEU A 149 -4.81 -10.91 2.86
N THR A 150 -5.92 -11.24 2.21
CA THR A 150 -7.03 -11.97 2.84
C THR A 150 -6.88 -13.44 2.52
N ILE A 151 -6.84 -14.27 3.57
CA ILE A 151 -6.78 -15.73 3.44
C ILE A 151 -8.17 -16.29 3.69
N SER A 152 -8.75 -16.89 2.65
CA SER A 152 -10.02 -17.61 2.71
C SER A 152 -9.80 -19.09 3.02
N LYS A 153 -10.56 -19.59 3.98
CA LYS A 153 -10.65 -21.04 4.25
C LYS A 153 -11.35 -21.78 3.10
N THR A 154 -12.27 -21.11 2.40
CA THR A 154 -12.99 -21.69 1.27
C THR A 154 -12.25 -21.36 -0.03
N PRO A 155 -11.84 -22.36 -0.82
CA PRO A 155 -11.14 -22.12 -2.08
C PRO A 155 -12.05 -21.42 -3.09
N ASN A 156 -11.50 -20.43 -3.80
CA ASN A 156 -12.14 -19.82 -4.95
C ASN A 156 -12.21 -20.83 -6.11
N LYS A 157 -13.40 -21.35 -6.37
CA LYS A 157 -13.64 -22.34 -7.44
C LYS A 157 -13.44 -21.78 -8.85
N LYS A 158 -13.44 -20.44 -9.02
CA LYS A 158 -13.21 -19.76 -10.31
C LYS A 158 -11.74 -19.44 -10.58
N PHE A 159 -10.83 -19.82 -9.68
CA PHE A 159 -9.40 -19.57 -9.88
C PHE A 159 -8.85 -20.51 -10.96
N GLU A 160 -8.42 -19.91 -12.06
CA GLU A 160 -7.75 -20.60 -13.17
C GLU A 160 -6.41 -19.93 -13.45
N LEU A 161 -5.39 -20.74 -13.67
CA LEU A 161 -4.07 -20.22 -14.05
C LEU A 161 -4.11 -19.79 -15.52
N PRO A 162 -3.65 -18.57 -15.85
CA PRO A 162 -3.59 -18.11 -17.23
C PRO A 162 -2.61 -18.99 -18.03
N LYS A 163 -2.99 -19.32 -19.27
CA LYS A 163 -2.10 -20.01 -20.20
C LYS A 163 -1.04 -19.04 -20.72
N LYS A 164 0.23 -19.39 -20.49
CA LYS A 164 1.39 -18.56 -20.87
C LYS A 164 2.50 -19.44 -21.44
N ASP A 165 3.16 -18.95 -22.48
CA ASP A 165 4.22 -19.62 -23.24
C ASP A 165 5.62 -19.23 -22.79
N LYS A 166 5.78 -18.04 -22.20
CA LYS A 166 7.06 -17.59 -21.64
C LYS A 166 7.18 -17.99 -20.17
N LEU A 167 8.36 -18.49 -19.79
CA LEU A 167 8.59 -19.03 -18.45
C LEU A 167 8.84 -17.92 -17.42
N VAL A 168 9.91 -17.13 -17.60
CA VAL A 168 10.31 -16.08 -16.65
C VAL A 168 10.34 -14.72 -17.33
N CYS A 169 9.74 -13.73 -16.68
CA CYS A 169 9.78 -12.33 -17.09
C CYS A 169 10.32 -11.45 -15.96
N TRP A 170 10.94 -10.33 -16.35
CA TRP A 170 11.34 -9.28 -15.44
C TRP A 170 10.89 -7.91 -15.97
N PHE A 171 10.08 -7.21 -15.18
CA PHE A 171 9.71 -5.82 -15.47
C PHE A 171 10.59 -4.92 -14.61
N VAL A 172 11.49 -4.19 -15.28
CA VAL A 172 12.40 -3.26 -14.63
C VAL A 172 12.49 -2.01 -15.47
N SER A 173 12.31 -0.86 -14.84
CA SER A 173 12.45 0.47 -15.48
C SER A 173 13.69 1.20 -15.00
N ASN A 174 14.06 1.04 -13.73
CA ASN A 174 15.24 1.65 -13.15
C ASN A 174 16.44 0.68 -13.22
N ILE A 175 17.52 1.06 -13.87
CA ILE A 175 18.77 0.27 -13.91
C ILE A 175 19.97 1.08 -13.42
N ASP A 176 19.75 2.28 -12.89
CA ASP A 176 20.82 3.17 -12.46
C ASP A 176 21.48 2.61 -11.19
N PRO A 177 22.78 2.23 -11.22
CA PRO A 177 23.46 1.69 -10.05
C PRO A 177 23.47 2.64 -8.86
N SER A 178 23.40 3.96 -9.09
CA SER A 178 23.38 4.98 -8.03
C SER A 178 22.15 4.87 -7.12
N THR A 179 21.11 4.20 -7.58
CA THR A 179 19.83 3.99 -6.87
C THR A 179 19.77 2.67 -6.09
N GLY A 180 20.89 1.93 -6.02
CA GLY A 180 21.01 0.68 -5.26
C GLY A 180 20.69 -0.60 -6.04
N THR A 181 20.52 -0.50 -7.36
CA THR A 181 20.07 -1.61 -8.23
C THR A 181 21.14 -2.68 -8.49
N GLY A 182 22.37 -2.48 -8.03
CA GLY A 182 23.50 -3.38 -8.31
C GLY A 182 23.24 -4.82 -7.92
N THR A 183 22.61 -5.08 -6.76
CA THR A 183 22.35 -6.45 -6.29
C THR A 183 21.38 -7.20 -7.22
N ARG A 184 20.24 -6.60 -7.56
CA ARG A 184 19.26 -7.22 -8.46
C ARG A 184 19.80 -7.41 -9.88
N MET A 185 20.64 -6.48 -10.37
CA MET A 185 21.28 -6.58 -11.68
C MET A 185 22.24 -7.77 -11.70
N LYS A 186 23.10 -7.89 -10.66
CA LYS A 186 24.02 -9.03 -10.52
C LYS A 186 23.27 -10.36 -10.47
N TYR A 187 22.21 -10.45 -9.67
CA TYR A 187 21.42 -11.68 -9.59
C TYR A 187 20.73 -12.01 -10.92
N TYR A 188 20.22 -11.00 -11.62
CA TYR A 188 19.64 -11.18 -12.96
C TYR A 188 20.67 -11.70 -13.97
N GLU A 189 21.90 -11.16 -13.96
CA GLU A 189 22.99 -11.60 -14.84
C GLU A 189 23.33 -13.08 -14.57
N GLU A 190 23.57 -13.45 -13.31
CA GLU A 190 23.82 -14.84 -12.90
C GLU A 190 22.68 -15.79 -13.28
N LEU A 191 21.41 -15.36 -13.07
CA LEU A 191 20.25 -16.17 -13.43
C LEU A 191 20.13 -16.36 -14.95
N SER A 192 20.42 -15.31 -15.71
CA SER A 192 20.29 -15.31 -17.17
C SER A 192 21.27 -16.27 -17.86
N GLU A 193 22.36 -16.66 -17.19
CA GLU A 193 23.28 -17.71 -17.66
C GLU A 193 22.63 -19.11 -17.64
N HIS A 194 21.62 -19.32 -16.79
CA HIS A 194 20.99 -20.63 -16.56
C HIS A 194 19.57 -20.76 -17.12
N ILE A 195 18.86 -19.65 -17.33
CA ILE A 195 17.48 -19.64 -17.81
C ILE A 195 17.20 -18.38 -18.63
N LYS A 196 16.39 -18.50 -19.69
CA LYS A 196 15.97 -17.35 -20.49
C LYS A 196 15.02 -16.45 -19.70
N VAL A 197 15.47 -15.24 -19.36
CA VAL A 197 14.65 -14.20 -18.75
C VAL A 197 14.20 -13.20 -19.82
N ASN A 198 12.89 -12.96 -19.92
CA ASN A 198 12.32 -11.99 -20.87
C ASN A 198 12.14 -10.64 -20.17
N VAL A 199 12.69 -9.56 -20.71
CA VAL A 199 12.59 -8.22 -20.12
C VAL A 199 11.47 -7.43 -20.78
N GLY A 200 10.64 -6.75 -19.98
CA GLY A 200 9.58 -5.86 -20.46
C GLY A 200 8.17 -6.40 -20.21
N TRP A 201 7.16 -5.71 -20.77
CA TRP A 201 5.74 -5.93 -20.51
C TRP A 201 5.16 -7.23 -21.11
N ILE A 202 5.71 -8.38 -20.73
CA ILE A 202 5.43 -9.71 -21.31
C ILE A 202 4.71 -10.59 -20.30
N ALA A 203 3.77 -11.41 -20.78
CA ALA A 203 3.06 -12.37 -19.94
C ALA A 203 3.90 -13.65 -19.74
N CYS A 204 4.42 -13.86 -18.52
CA CYS A 204 5.16 -15.07 -18.15
C CYS A 204 4.51 -15.88 -17.03
N ARG A 205 4.84 -17.17 -16.98
CA ARG A 205 4.45 -18.09 -15.90
C ARG A 205 4.97 -17.64 -14.53
N PHE A 206 6.17 -17.06 -14.50
CA PHE A 206 6.80 -16.47 -13.31
C PHE A 206 7.30 -15.05 -13.58
N TYR A 207 7.32 -14.24 -12.53
CA TYR A 207 7.83 -12.88 -12.56
C TYR A 207 8.91 -12.68 -11.51
N LEU A 208 10.02 -12.08 -11.92
CA LEU A 208 11.05 -11.60 -11.00
C LEU A 208 10.56 -10.28 -10.41
N SER A 209 10.38 -10.24 -9.09
CA SER A 209 9.91 -9.07 -8.35
C SER A 209 11.02 -8.53 -7.45
N PHE A 210 12.15 -8.17 -8.05
CA PHE A 210 13.32 -7.65 -7.33
C PHE A 210 13.13 -6.18 -6.98
N GLU A 211 13.33 -5.85 -5.71
CA GLU A 211 13.32 -4.47 -5.24
C GLU A 211 14.58 -3.72 -5.68
N ASN A 212 14.49 -2.40 -5.74
CA ASN A 212 15.60 -1.58 -6.25
C ASN A 212 16.78 -1.41 -5.27
N SER A 213 16.66 -1.85 -4.01
CA SER A 213 17.68 -1.69 -2.97
C SER A 213 17.34 -2.53 -1.72
N ILE A 214 18.33 -2.92 -0.93
CA ILE A 214 18.13 -3.78 0.25
C ILE A 214 17.90 -2.95 1.51
N HIS A 215 16.70 -3.06 2.09
CA HIS A 215 16.35 -2.42 3.36
C HIS A 215 15.41 -3.30 4.18
N LYS A 216 15.48 -3.20 5.51
CA LYS A 216 14.57 -3.95 6.39
C LYS A 216 13.11 -3.61 6.03
N ASP A 217 12.31 -4.67 5.88
CA ASP A 217 10.89 -4.67 5.51
C ASP A 217 10.58 -4.29 4.05
N TYR A 218 11.59 -3.94 3.25
CA TYR A 218 11.56 -3.77 1.79
C TYR A 218 11.98 -5.10 1.17
N ILE A 219 11.02 -5.93 0.73
CA ILE A 219 11.24 -7.37 0.49
C ILE A 219 12.07 -7.60 -0.77
N THR A 220 13.35 -7.93 -0.61
CA THR A 220 14.32 -8.05 -1.71
C THR A 220 14.69 -9.48 -2.08
N GLU A 221 15.48 -9.61 -3.14
CA GLU A 221 16.11 -10.83 -3.68
C GLU A 221 17.06 -11.55 -2.72
N GLU A 222 17.46 -10.94 -1.59
CA GLU A 222 18.35 -11.57 -0.60
C GLU A 222 17.78 -12.87 -0.01
N ARG A 223 16.46 -13.06 -0.12
CA ARG A 223 15.77 -14.29 0.31
C ARG A 223 15.70 -15.37 -0.77
N LEU A 224 16.24 -15.12 -1.96
CA LEU A 224 16.17 -16.08 -3.06
C LEU A 224 17.29 -17.12 -2.96
N PRO A 225 17.04 -18.34 -3.46
CA PRO A 225 18.08 -19.35 -3.63
C PRO A 225 19.18 -18.85 -4.58
N ASN A 226 20.29 -19.59 -4.61
CA ASN A 226 21.31 -19.44 -5.65
C ASN A 226 20.66 -19.47 -7.06
N ALA A 227 21.16 -18.64 -7.98
CA ALA A 227 20.59 -18.45 -9.31
C ALA A 227 20.46 -19.77 -10.10
N SER A 228 21.47 -20.64 -10.05
CA SER A 228 21.43 -21.95 -10.73
C SER A 228 20.35 -22.86 -10.14
N VAL A 229 20.23 -22.89 -8.81
CA VAL A 229 19.21 -23.69 -8.12
C VAL A 229 17.81 -23.20 -8.45
N LEU A 230 17.61 -21.87 -8.45
CA LEU A 230 16.33 -21.27 -8.84
C LEU A 230 16.00 -21.60 -10.31
N ALA A 231 16.96 -21.44 -11.23
CA ALA A 231 16.77 -21.77 -12.63
C ALA A 231 16.38 -23.23 -12.85
N GLN A 232 17.09 -24.17 -12.22
CA GLN A 232 16.77 -25.60 -12.30
C GLN A 232 15.35 -25.88 -11.78
N TYR A 233 14.97 -25.29 -10.65
CA TYR A 233 13.64 -25.44 -10.09
C TYR A 233 12.54 -24.90 -11.02
N LEU A 234 12.73 -23.71 -11.58
CA LEU A 234 11.76 -23.12 -12.52
C LEU A 234 11.64 -23.93 -13.82
N LEU A 235 12.76 -24.45 -14.35
CA LEU A 235 12.76 -25.33 -15.53
C LEU A 235 12.11 -26.69 -15.25
N GLN A 236 12.22 -27.20 -14.02
CA GLN A 236 11.50 -28.41 -13.60
C GLN A 236 9.99 -28.16 -13.59
N LEU A 237 9.54 -27.02 -13.04
CA LEU A 237 8.12 -26.64 -13.04
C LEU A 237 7.59 -26.39 -14.46
N ASP A 238 8.41 -25.91 -15.38
CA ASP A 238 7.99 -25.70 -16.78
C ASP A 238 7.70 -27.02 -17.52
N LYS A 239 8.42 -28.09 -17.17
CA LYS A 239 8.26 -29.42 -17.77
C LYS A 239 7.12 -30.25 -17.15
N ASP A 240 6.65 -29.87 -15.97
CA ASP A 240 5.61 -30.58 -15.23
C ASP A 240 4.46 -29.63 -14.86
N ASP A 241 3.43 -29.64 -15.71
CA ASP A 241 2.23 -28.83 -15.52
C ASP A 241 1.47 -29.19 -14.23
N GLU A 242 1.59 -30.41 -13.70
CA GLU A 242 0.98 -30.78 -12.42
C GLU A 242 1.74 -30.13 -11.25
N ALA A 243 3.07 -30.21 -11.26
CA ALA A 243 3.91 -29.52 -10.30
C ALA A 243 3.71 -28.00 -10.36
N TYR A 244 3.61 -27.42 -11.56
CA TYR A 244 3.30 -26.00 -11.75
C TYR A 244 1.95 -25.61 -11.13
N ARG A 245 0.88 -26.38 -11.39
CA ARG A 245 -0.44 -26.15 -10.80
C ARG A 245 -0.41 -26.28 -9.27
N ARG A 246 0.36 -27.23 -8.74
CA ARG A 246 0.53 -27.43 -7.30
C ARG A 246 1.26 -26.23 -6.66
N TYR A 247 2.30 -25.71 -7.31
CA TYR A 247 3.04 -24.54 -6.84
C TYR A 247 2.12 -23.31 -6.66
N PHE A 248 1.22 -23.05 -7.60
CA PHE A 248 0.27 -21.92 -7.51
C PHE A 248 -1.07 -22.24 -6.85
N ALA A 249 -1.23 -23.41 -6.22
CA ALA A 249 -2.50 -23.80 -5.60
C ALA A 249 -2.95 -22.83 -4.49
N TRP A 250 -2.01 -22.13 -3.85
CA TRP A 250 -2.28 -21.09 -2.84
C TRP A 250 -3.15 -19.95 -3.38
N GLY A 251 -3.12 -19.68 -4.70
CA GLY A 251 -3.92 -18.63 -5.33
C GLY A 251 -5.44 -18.86 -5.20
N LYS A 252 -5.87 -20.10 -4.92
CA LYS A 252 -7.27 -20.41 -4.60
C LYS A 252 -7.72 -19.84 -3.25
N HIS A 253 -6.79 -19.59 -2.34
CA HIS A 253 -7.07 -19.22 -0.96
C HIS A 253 -6.72 -17.78 -0.62
N VAL A 254 -5.95 -17.11 -1.47
CA VAL A 254 -5.44 -15.77 -1.20
C VAL A 254 -6.05 -14.78 -2.17
N SER A 255 -6.62 -13.72 -1.63
CA SER A 255 -6.98 -12.52 -2.38
C SER A 255 -6.21 -11.34 -1.82
N ALA A 256 -5.57 -10.56 -2.68
CA ALA A 256 -4.96 -9.30 -2.29
C ALA A 256 -5.99 -8.19 -2.47
N THR A 257 -6.22 -7.42 -1.42
CA THR A 257 -6.85 -6.10 -1.53
C THR A 257 -5.71 -5.10 -1.62
N PRO A 258 -5.55 -4.41 -2.76
CA PRO A 258 -4.51 -3.40 -2.88
C PRO A 258 -4.65 -2.37 -1.78
N HIS A 259 -3.53 -1.95 -1.20
CA HIS A 259 -3.58 -0.76 -0.35
C HIS A 259 -3.94 0.41 -1.25
N LEU A 260 -4.84 1.27 -0.81
CA LEU A 260 -5.37 2.37 -1.62
C LEU A 260 -4.39 3.54 -1.80
N VAL A 261 -3.16 3.32 -1.32
CA VAL A 261 -1.99 4.19 -1.49
C VAL A 261 -0.99 3.56 -2.50
N ILE A 262 -1.21 2.31 -2.94
CA ILE A 262 -0.21 1.49 -3.66
C ILE A 262 -0.64 1.13 -5.07
N VAL A 263 -1.84 1.49 -5.54
CA VAL A 263 -2.18 1.15 -6.93
C VAL A 263 -1.46 2.13 -7.88
N ASN A 264 -0.19 1.77 -8.15
CA ASN A 264 0.84 2.37 -9.00
C ASN A 264 1.50 3.69 -8.52
N GLN A 265 2.00 3.72 -7.27
CA GLN A 265 2.63 4.91 -6.62
C GLN A 265 1.67 6.09 -6.36
N GLU A 266 0.36 5.83 -6.29
CA GLU A 266 -0.64 6.90 -6.14
C GLU A 266 -1.36 6.83 -4.79
N CYS A 267 -1.20 7.91 -4.00
CA CYS A 267 -1.71 8.02 -2.64
C CYS A 267 -3.20 8.36 -2.60
N ARG A 268 -4.06 7.51 -3.15
CA ARG A 268 -5.42 7.94 -3.53
C ARG A 268 -6.38 8.16 -2.37
N CYS A 269 -6.46 7.22 -1.41
CA CYS A 269 -7.57 7.21 -0.44
C CYS A 269 -7.17 6.86 0.99
N PHE A 270 -7.83 7.53 1.94
CA PHE A 270 -7.64 7.37 3.38
C PHE A 270 -8.99 7.11 4.07
N ARG A 271 -9.00 6.23 5.08
CA ARG A 271 -10.16 6.01 5.96
C ARG A 271 -9.78 6.50 7.35
N THR A 272 -10.73 7.15 8.02
CA THR A 272 -10.67 7.41 9.45
C THR A 272 -11.42 6.30 10.19
N GLU A 273 -10.85 5.84 11.30
CA GLU A 273 -11.47 4.88 12.21
C GLU A 273 -12.33 5.58 13.28
#